data_AF-Q3ABK0-F1
#
_entry.id   AF-Q3ABK0-F1
#
_cell.length_a   1.000
_cell.length_b   1.000
_cell.length_c   1.000
_cell.angle_alpha   90.00
_cell.angle_beta   90.00
_cell.angle_gamma   90.00
#
_symmetry.space_group_name_H-M   'P 1'
#
loop_
_entity.id
_entity.type
_entity.pdbx_description
1 polymer ?
#
loop_
_entity_poly.entity_id
_entity_poly.type
_entity_poly.pdbx_seq_one_letter_code
_entity_poly.pdbx_strand_id
1 'polypeptide(L)'
;MRVKTVKVAEKTVTVRELKIKEIKETVIPLITEAFGENITNKQLDELIPFLQENLLKLFPELTQEDLDEAYMSQIEELVEAWLDVNFFGVKKIIKPLLSFSQQVTPK
;
A
#
# COMPACT_ATOMS: atom_id res chain seq x y z
N MET A 1 -2.53 -4.30 -11.54
CA MET A 1 -1.59 -5.34 -12.02
C MET A 1 -0.32 -4.72 -12.57
N ARG A 2 0.63 -4.51 -11.66
CA ARG A 2 1.97 -3.98 -11.96
C ARG A 2 2.91 -5.15 -12.30
N VAL A 3 3.73 -4.97 -13.32
CA VAL A 3 4.78 -5.92 -13.69
C VAL A 3 6.07 -5.14 -13.87
N LYS A 4 7.14 -5.59 -13.21
CA LYS A 4 8.46 -4.97 -13.32
C LYS A 4 9.49 -6.04 -13.64
N THR A 5 10.20 -5.82 -14.73
CA THR A 5 11.31 -6.67 -15.12
C THR A 5 12.61 -6.10 -14.54
N VAL A 6 13.32 -6.92 -13.77
CA VAL A 6 14.58 -6.56 -13.11
C VAL A 6 15.67 -7.49 -13.61
N LYS A 7 16.81 -6.93 -14.03
CA LYS A 7 17.99 -7.72 -14.36
C LYS A 7 18.78 -8.00 -13.08
N VAL A 8 19.02 -9.27 -12.79
CA VAL A 8 19.86 -9.73 -11.69
C VAL A 8 20.98 -10.58 -12.31
N ALA A 9 22.21 -10.06 -12.26
CA ALA A 9 23.34 -10.56 -13.05
C ALA A 9 22.96 -10.66 -14.55
N GLU A 10 23.13 -11.83 -15.16
CA GLU A 10 22.78 -12.06 -16.57
C GLU A 10 21.32 -12.49 -16.77
N LYS A 11 20.55 -12.68 -15.69
CA LYS A 11 19.18 -13.17 -15.76
C LYS A 11 18.18 -12.03 -15.66
N THR A 12 17.10 -12.17 -16.43
CA THR A 12 15.98 -11.24 -16.40
C THR A 12 14.88 -11.86 -15.56
N VAL A 13 14.57 -11.26 -14.41
CA VAL A 13 13.52 -11.69 -13.49
C VAL A 13 12.32 -10.78 -13.64
N THR A 14 11.13 -11.38 -13.84
CA THR A 14 9.88 -10.62 -13.92
C THR A 14 9.17 -10.68 -12.58
N VAL A 15 9.10 -9.55 -11.90
CA VAL A 15 8.34 -9.37 -10.66
C VAL A 15 6.91 -9.00 -11.07
N ARG A 16 5.96 -9.80 -10.61
CA ARG A 16 4.53 -9.59 -10.84
C ARG A 16 3.89 -9.19 -9.52
N GLU A 17 2.88 -8.36 -9.60
CA GLU A 17 2.02 -8.08 -8.45
C GLU A 17 1.24 -9.34 -8.06
N LEU A 18 1.10 -9.55 -6.75
CA LEU A 18 0.42 -10.67 -6.14
C LEU A 18 -0.82 -10.18 -5.40
N LYS A 19 -1.81 -11.06 -5.27
CA LYS A 19 -2.99 -10.82 -4.44
C LYS A 19 -2.60 -10.83 -2.96
N ILE A 20 -3.40 -10.19 -2.11
CA ILE A 20 -3.15 -10.16 -0.66
C ILE A 20 -3.06 -11.59 -0.09
N LYS A 21 -3.93 -12.50 -0.52
CA LYS A 21 -3.85 -13.92 -0.15
C LYS A 21 -2.52 -14.57 -0.52
N GLU A 22 -2.06 -14.37 -1.76
CA GLU A 22 -0.78 -14.93 -2.23
C GLU A 22 0.42 -14.36 -1.46
N ILE A 23 0.34 -13.08 -1.07
CA ILE A 23 1.36 -12.44 -0.23
C ILE A 23 1.42 -13.11 1.14
N LYS A 24 0.26 -13.30 1.79
CA LYS A 24 0.18 -13.97 3.09
C LYS A 24 0.69 -15.41 3.04
N GLU A 25 0.24 -16.19 2.06
CA GLU A 25 0.49 -17.63 1.99
C GLU A 25 1.88 -17.97 1.44
N THR A 26 2.42 -17.16 0.53
CA THR A 26 3.65 -17.50 -0.21
C THR A 26 4.80 -16.54 0.09
N VAL A 27 4.55 -15.24 0.14
CA VAL A 27 5.63 -14.24 0.24
C VAL A 27 6.15 -14.13 1.67
N ILE A 28 5.27 -14.05 2.67
CA ILE A 28 5.68 -13.96 4.08
C ILE A 28 6.57 -15.15 4.49
N PRO A 29 6.20 -16.42 4.21
CA PRO A 29 7.06 -17.55 4.56
C PRO A 29 8.43 -17.52 3.87
N LEU A 30 8.48 -17.20 2.57
CA LEU A 30 9.72 -17.18 1.80
C LEU A 30 10.68 -16.08 2.25
N ILE A 31 10.17 -14.89 2.56
CA ILE A 31 11.02 -13.79 3.07
C ILE A 31 11.55 -14.14 4.46
N THR A 32 10.73 -14.76 5.30
CA THR A 32 11.13 -15.21 6.64
C THR A 32 12.21 -16.27 6.61
N GLU A 33 12.09 -17.24 5.68
CA GLU A 33 13.14 -18.24 5.44
C GLU A 33 14.44 -17.58 4.96
N ALA A 34 14.36 -16.59 4.06
CA ALA A 34 15.51 -15.96 3.43
C ALA A 34 16.25 -14.93 4.29
N PHE A 35 15.54 -14.16 5.13
CA PHE A 35 16.08 -13.00 5.86
C PHE A 35 15.98 -13.10 7.39
N GLY A 36 15.37 -14.16 7.92
CA GLY A 36 15.18 -14.37 9.35
C GLY A 36 14.09 -13.49 9.98
N GLU A 37 13.68 -13.80 11.21
CA GLU A 37 12.52 -13.18 11.87
C GLU A 37 12.65 -11.67 12.14
N ASN A 38 13.86 -11.11 12.09
CA ASN A 38 14.16 -9.74 12.51
C ASN A 38 13.72 -8.65 11.53
N ILE A 39 13.44 -8.99 10.26
CA ILE A 39 13.18 -7.97 9.21
C ILE A 39 11.70 -7.88 8.85
N THR A 40 10.90 -8.94 9.00
CA THR A 40 9.63 -9.02 8.24
C THR A 40 8.45 -9.68 8.91
N ASN A 41 8.62 -10.54 9.91
CA ASN A 41 7.48 -11.33 10.43
C ASN A 41 6.46 -10.47 11.18
N LYS A 42 6.83 -9.74 12.23
CA LYS A 42 5.83 -8.98 12.99
C LYS A 42 5.20 -7.85 12.19
N GLN A 43 6.01 -7.10 11.44
CA GLN A 43 5.49 -5.90 10.79
C GLN A 43 4.56 -6.22 9.63
N LEU A 44 4.89 -7.19 8.75
CA LEU A 44 4.02 -7.50 7.61
C LEU A 44 2.82 -8.35 8.01
N ASP A 45 3.01 -9.30 8.92
CA ASP A 45 1.95 -10.20 9.38
C ASP A 45 0.92 -9.49 10.28
N GLU A 46 1.29 -8.40 10.95
CA GLU A 46 0.36 -7.52 11.67
C GLU A 46 -0.23 -6.41 10.76
N LEU A 47 0.57 -5.88 9.82
CA LEU A 47 0.15 -4.77 8.95
C LEU A 47 -0.97 -5.18 7.99
N ILE A 48 -0.91 -6.37 7.38
CA ILE A 48 -1.94 -6.80 6.42
C ILE A 48 -3.31 -6.97 7.11
N PRO A 49 -3.44 -7.71 8.23
CA PRO A 49 -4.71 -7.79 8.96
C PRO A 49 -5.19 -6.43 9.46
N PHE A 50 -4.28 -5.58 9.96
CA PHE A 50 -4.63 -4.21 10.39
C PHE A 50 -5.18 -3.37 9.22
N LEU A 51 -4.54 -3.43 8.05
CA LEU A 51 -5.04 -2.76 6.85
C LEU A 51 -6.42 -3.26 6.46
N GLN A 52 -6.63 -4.59 6.41
CA GLN A 52 -7.90 -5.17 6.03
C GLN A 52 -9.02 -4.80 7.00
N GLU A 53 -8.77 -4.88 8.31
CA GLU A 53 -9.76 -4.49 9.33
C GLU A 53 -10.19 -3.02 9.18
N ASN A 54 -9.23 -2.10 8.97
CA ASN A 54 -9.55 -0.69 8.79
C ASN A 54 -10.26 -0.40 7.46
N LEU A 55 -9.91 -1.12 6.39
CA LEU A 55 -10.61 -1.01 5.11
C LEU A 55 -12.05 -1.49 5.21
N LEU A 56 -12.33 -2.61 5.88
CA LEU A 56 -13.71 -3.06 6.12
C LEU A 56 -14.51 -2.07 6.98
N LYS A 57 -13.86 -1.37 7.91
CA LYS A 57 -14.52 -0.30 8.69
C LYS A 57 -14.84 0.93 7.86
N LEU A 58 -13.97 1.29 6.90
CA LEU A 58 -14.16 2.45 6.02
C LEU A 58 -15.10 2.16 4.85
N PHE A 59 -15.11 0.92 4.37
CA PHE A 59 -15.86 0.45 3.20
C PHE A 59 -16.62 -0.84 3.58
N PRO A 60 -17.72 -0.73 4.35
CA PRO A 60 -18.47 -1.89 4.86
C PRO A 60 -19.13 -2.75 3.76
N GLU A 61 -19.17 -2.26 2.52
CA GLU A 61 -19.62 -3.00 1.34
C GLU A 61 -18.61 -4.07 0.87
N LEU A 62 -17.35 -3.98 1.30
CA LEU A 62 -16.33 -4.98 1.00
C LEU A 62 -16.40 -6.12 2.02
N THR A 63 -16.09 -7.33 1.55
CA THR A 63 -15.89 -8.49 2.42
C THR A 63 -14.40 -8.78 2.60
N GLN A 64 -14.10 -9.59 3.62
CA GLN A 64 -12.74 -10.10 3.82
C GLN A 64 -12.24 -10.87 2.58
N GLU A 65 -13.13 -11.60 1.91
CA GLU A 65 -12.82 -12.36 0.69
C GLU A 65 -12.46 -11.42 -0.48
N ASP A 66 -13.19 -10.31 -0.65
CA ASP A 66 -12.87 -9.29 -1.64
C ASP A 66 -11.47 -8.70 -1.43
N LEU A 67 -11.09 -8.46 -0.18
CA LEU A 67 -9.77 -7.93 0.17
C LEU A 67 -8.66 -8.98 -0.01
N ASP A 68 -8.92 -10.25 0.29
CA ASP A 68 -7.93 -11.33 0.11
C ASP A 68 -7.66 -11.60 -1.38
N GLU A 69 -8.68 -11.46 -2.23
CA GLU A 69 -8.56 -11.61 -3.69
C GLU A 69 -8.09 -10.34 -4.42
N ALA A 70 -8.02 -9.21 -3.71
CA ALA A 70 -7.55 -7.94 -4.26
C ALA A 70 -6.03 -7.88 -4.42
N TYR A 71 -5.58 -7.16 -5.46
CA TYR A 71 -4.19 -6.74 -5.62
C TYR A 71 -3.91 -5.50 -4.78
N MET A 72 -2.68 -5.35 -4.28
CA MET A 72 -2.27 -4.17 -3.52
C MET A 72 -2.52 -2.86 -4.28
N SER A 73 -2.37 -2.84 -5.61
CA SER A 73 -2.69 -1.68 -6.44
C SER A 73 -4.15 -1.27 -6.38
N GLN A 74 -5.08 -2.22 -6.24
CA GLN A 74 -6.51 -1.92 -6.14
C GLN A 74 -6.85 -1.31 -4.78
N ILE A 75 -6.15 -1.76 -3.73
CA ILE A 75 -6.26 -1.17 -2.40
C ILE A 75 -5.70 0.26 -2.41
N GLU A 76 -4.54 0.49 -3.03
CA GLU A 76 -3.98 1.83 -3.21
C GLU A 76 -4.95 2.75 -3.96
N GLU A 77 -5.55 2.26 -5.06
CA GLU A 77 -6.52 3.02 -5.86
C GLU A 77 -7.78 3.36 -5.06
N LEU A 78 -8.30 2.41 -4.27
CA LEU A 78 -9.44 2.64 -3.36
C LEU A 78 -9.14 3.73 -2.33
N VAL A 79 -7.96 3.66 -1.70
CA VAL A 79 -7.52 4.65 -0.70
C VAL A 79 -7.30 6.02 -1.34
N GLU A 80 -6.69 6.08 -2.52
CA GLU A 80 -6.51 7.33 -3.27
C GLU A 80 -7.84 7.96 -3.66
N ALA A 81 -8.79 7.16 -4.16
CA ALA A 81 -10.13 7.62 -4.50
C ALA A 81 -10.88 8.15 -3.27
N TRP A 82 -10.78 7.46 -2.13
CA TRP A 82 -11.37 7.93 -0.87
C TRP A 82 -10.75 9.23 -0.38
N LEU A 83 -9.42 9.35 -0.46
CA LEU A 83 -8.70 10.59 -0.11
C LEU A 83 -9.11 11.74 -1.03
N ASP A 84 -9.32 11.48 -2.31
CA ASP A 84 -9.78 12.50 -3.24
C ASP A 84 -11.23 12.89 -2.95
N VAL A 85 -12.17 11.95 -2.85
CA VAL A 85 -13.57 12.30 -2.58
C VAL A 85 -13.73 13.10 -1.28
N ASN A 86 -13.02 12.73 -0.22
CA ASN A 86 -13.22 13.32 1.11
C ASN A 86 -12.27 14.50 1.41
N PHE A 87 -11.08 14.55 0.80
CA PHE A 87 -10.03 15.53 1.13
C PHE A 87 -9.52 16.34 -0.08
N PHE A 88 -10.14 16.23 -1.25
CA PHE A 88 -9.78 17.06 -2.42
C PHE A 88 -9.90 18.57 -2.15
N GLY A 89 -10.89 18.99 -1.35
CA GLY A 89 -11.02 20.39 -0.91
C GLY A 89 -9.87 20.84 0.00
N VAL A 90 -9.41 19.96 0.90
CA VAL A 90 -8.28 20.22 1.79
C VAL A 90 -6.97 20.34 0.98
N LYS A 91 -6.75 19.49 -0.03
CA LYS A 91 -5.61 19.61 -0.97
C LYS A 91 -5.59 20.96 -1.69
N LYS A 92 -6.76 21.52 -2.03
CA LYS A 92 -6.90 22.84 -2.66
C LYS A 92 -6.68 24.01 -1.70
N ILE A 93 -6.91 23.83 -0.40
CA ILE A 93 -6.76 24.87 0.63
C ILE A 93 -5.32 24.88 1.20
N ILE A 94 -4.73 23.72 1.41
CA ILE A 94 -3.36 23.60 1.97
C ILE A 94 -2.30 24.13 1.00
N LYS A 95 -2.43 23.88 -0.31
CA LYS A 95 -1.46 24.38 -1.31
C LYS A 95 -1.29 25.90 -1.28
N PRO A 96 -2.36 26.72 -1.33
CA PRO A 96 -2.28 28.16 -1.14
C PRO A 96 -1.70 28.55 0.22
N LEU A 97 -2.14 27.93 1.32
CA LEU A 97 -1.66 28.27 2.67
C LEU A 97 -0.15 28.02 2.86
N LEU A 98 0.37 26.92 2.31
CA LEU A 98 1.82 26.65 2.31
C LEU A 98 2.60 27.65 1.46
N SER A 99 2.03 28.12 0.34
CA SER A 99 2.64 29.17 -0.48
C SER A 99 2.68 30.54 0.24
N PHE A 100 1.69 30.84 1.09
CA PHE A 100 1.70 32.03 1.93
C PHE A 100 2.72 31.91 3.08
N SER A 101 2.84 30.74 3.72
CA SER A 101 3.81 30.53 4.81
C SER A 101 5.27 30.64 4.36
N GLN A 102 5.58 30.32 3.09
CA GLN A 102 6.94 30.47 2.55
C GLN A 102 7.28 31.91 2.11
N GLN A 103 6.29 32.80 2.05
CA GLN A 103 6.50 34.22 1.76
C GLN A 103 6.68 35.08 3.03
N VAL A 104 6.43 34.54 4.23
CA VAL A 104 6.49 35.27 5.52
C VAL A 104 7.73 34.90 6.34
N THR A 105 8.80 34.41 5.71
CA THR A 105 10.16 34.44 6.30
C THR A 105 10.91 35.65 5.74
N PRO A 106 10.89 36.81 6.41
CA PRO A 106 11.83 37.88 6.09
C PRO A 106 13.26 37.39 6.40
N LYS A 107 14.19 37.69 5.48
CA LYS A 107 15.64 37.59 5.70
C LYS A 107 16.09 38.53 6.82
#